data_AF-A0A0A9EXQ7-F1
#
_entry.id   AF-A0A0A9EXQ7-F1
#
_cell.length_a   1.000
_cell.length_b   1.000
_cell.length_c   1.000
_cell.angle_alpha   90.00
_cell.angle_beta   90.00
_cell.angle_gamma   90.00
#
_symmetry.space_group_name_H-M   'P 1'
#
loop_
_entity.id
_entity.type
_entity.pdbx_description
1 polymer ?
#
loop_
_entity_poly.entity_id
_entity_poly.type
_entity_poly.pdbx_seq_one_letter_code
_entity_poly.pdbx_strand_id
1 'polypeptide(L)'
;MSLVHNSVEGVNQNDITEPTSQDTSCNRSNETEKIAAAAAADSSLLNKDPIAKIVLPVEPLKLRSMLLAMAHTFPRTLEALVLNMLGPVGAEILTRKFDEMDQQTTKEEQTEFYKIFYSVFEDQYSAMDALLNGKELFSFQVFQNVLDKYLKVHVDRPS
;
A
#
# COMPACT_ATOMS: atom_id res chain seq x y z
N MET A 1 -61.01 -8.18 -22.98
CA MET A 1 -60.52 -7.76 -24.31
C MET A 1 -59.17 -8.42 -24.53
N SER A 2 -59.17 -9.44 -25.38
CA SER A 2 -58.03 -10.25 -25.83
C SER A 2 -57.34 -9.54 -27.00
N LEU A 3 -56.00 -9.57 -27.06
CA LEU A 3 -55.18 -9.28 -28.26
C LEU A 3 -53.83 -10.01 -28.08
N VAL A 4 -53.80 -11.32 -28.36
CA VAL A 4 -53.19 -12.02 -29.53
C VAL A 4 -51.65 -12.07 -29.57
N HIS A 5 -51.14 -13.28 -29.29
CA HIS A 5 -49.84 -13.75 -29.76
C HIS A 5 -49.94 -14.06 -31.25
N ASN A 6 -48.95 -13.62 -32.04
CA ASN A 6 -48.78 -14.10 -33.41
C ASN A 6 -47.29 -14.39 -33.65
N SER A 7 -46.96 -15.67 -33.83
CA SER A 7 -45.66 -16.20 -34.27
C SER A 7 -45.32 -15.77 -35.70
N VAL A 8 -44.02 -15.74 -36.04
CA VAL A 8 -43.46 -16.43 -37.23
C VAL A 8 -41.96 -16.68 -37.01
N GLU A 9 -41.54 -17.91 -37.35
CA GLU A 9 -40.18 -18.48 -37.31
C GLU A 9 -39.21 -17.90 -38.36
N GLY A 10 -37.90 -18.06 -38.11
CA GLY A 10 -36.93 -18.12 -39.20
C GLY A 10 -35.45 -17.91 -38.85
N VAL A 11 -34.71 -19.02 -38.79
CA VAL A 11 -33.28 -19.19 -39.18
C VAL A 11 -32.18 -19.02 -38.12
N ASN A 12 -31.86 -20.16 -37.51
CA ASN A 12 -30.57 -20.85 -37.36
C ASN A 12 -29.23 -20.11 -37.10
N GLN A 13 -28.54 -20.70 -36.10
CA GLN A 13 -27.10 -20.90 -35.92
C GLN A 13 -26.26 -19.74 -35.37
N ASN A 14 -25.92 -19.83 -34.07
CA ASN A 14 -24.56 -20.11 -33.61
C ASN A 14 -24.58 -20.37 -32.09
N ASP A 15 -24.58 -21.65 -31.73
CA ASP A 15 -24.13 -22.11 -30.42
C ASP A 15 -22.63 -21.82 -30.29
N ILE A 16 -22.22 -20.93 -29.39
CA ILE A 16 -20.91 -21.03 -28.75
C ILE A 16 -21.11 -20.86 -27.24
N THR A 17 -20.82 -21.99 -26.61
CA THR A 17 -20.89 -22.38 -25.22
C THR A 17 -20.07 -21.47 -24.30
N GLU A 18 -20.59 -21.24 -23.10
CA GLU A 18 -19.85 -20.91 -21.88
C GLU A 18 -18.60 -21.82 -21.72
N PRO A 19 -17.54 -21.31 -21.09
CA PRO A 19 -16.86 -22.15 -20.13
C PRO A 19 -16.69 -21.45 -18.78
N THR A 20 -17.30 -22.11 -17.80
CA THR A 20 -16.96 -22.21 -16.38
C THR A 20 -15.47 -22.02 -16.06
N SER A 21 -15.27 -21.31 -14.94
CA SER A 21 -14.11 -21.27 -14.06
C SER A 21 -13.09 -22.40 -14.19
N GLN A 22 -11.83 -22.01 -14.33
CA GLN A 22 -10.72 -22.76 -13.76
C GLN A 22 -9.68 -21.79 -13.17
N ASP A 23 -9.51 -21.93 -11.86
CA ASP A 23 -8.43 -21.34 -11.07
C ASP A 23 -7.09 -21.52 -11.78
N THR A 24 -6.38 -20.41 -11.99
CA THR A 24 -4.95 -20.48 -12.23
C THR A 24 -4.28 -19.43 -11.36
N SER A 25 -4.03 -19.85 -10.11
CA SER A 25 -2.91 -19.46 -9.25
C SER A 25 -2.11 -18.26 -9.77
N CYS A 26 -2.45 -17.06 -9.29
CA CYS A 26 -1.59 -15.89 -9.43
C CYS A 26 -0.28 -16.20 -8.69
N ASN A 27 0.76 -16.60 -9.43
CA ASN A 27 2.12 -16.66 -8.92
C ASN A 27 2.53 -15.25 -8.47
N ARG A 28 2.30 -14.97 -7.18
CA ARG A 28 2.72 -13.75 -6.46
C ARG A 28 3.99 -14.00 -5.65
N SER A 29 4.74 -15.04 -6.01
CA SER A 29 5.94 -15.48 -5.31
C SER A 29 7.22 -14.79 -5.81
N ASN A 30 7.14 -14.11 -6.95
CA ASN A 30 8.29 -13.56 -7.69
C ASN A 30 8.41 -12.02 -7.61
N GLU A 31 7.43 -11.32 -7.03
CA GLU A 31 7.45 -9.87 -6.86
C GLU A 31 8.00 -9.48 -5.48
N THR A 32 7.68 -10.28 -4.45
CA THR A 32 8.21 -10.18 -3.09
C THR A 32 9.71 -10.48 -3.03
N GLU A 33 10.20 -11.47 -3.79
CA GLU A 33 11.64 -11.78 -3.88
C GLU A 33 12.43 -10.76 -4.71
N LYS A 34 11.84 -10.18 -5.76
CA LYS A 34 12.52 -9.16 -6.59
C LYS A 34 12.69 -7.84 -5.86
N ILE A 35 11.78 -7.49 -4.94
CA ILE A 35 11.86 -6.26 -4.15
C ILE A 35 12.77 -6.44 -2.93
N ALA A 36 12.89 -7.65 -2.37
CA ALA A 36 13.92 -7.95 -1.38
C ALA A 36 15.33 -7.74 -1.94
N ALA A 37 15.56 -7.99 -3.24
CA ALA A 37 16.83 -7.69 -3.91
C ALA A 37 17.06 -6.17 -4.15
N ALA A 38 15.99 -5.39 -4.41
CA ALA A 38 16.08 -3.93 -4.50
C ALA A 38 16.32 -3.27 -3.13
N ALA A 39 15.74 -3.82 -2.07
CA ALA A 39 16.00 -3.41 -0.69
C ALA A 39 17.40 -3.85 -0.18
N ALA A 40 17.90 -5.01 -0.65
CA ALA A 40 19.28 -5.46 -0.37
C ALA A 40 20.33 -4.56 -1.03
N ALA A 41 20.00 -3.90 -2.15
CA ALA A 41 20.87 -2.93 -2.80
C ALA A 41 21.01 -1.61 -2.02
N ASP A 42 20.20 -1.37 -0.98
CA ASP A 42 20.14 -0.07 -0.30
C ASP A 42 20.13 -0.14 1.23
N SER A 43 20.95 -1.05 1.78
CA SER A 43 21.26 -1.09 3.21
C SER A 43 21.61 0.30 3.80
N SER A 44 22.08 1.24 2.97
CA SER A 44 22.40 2.61 3.34
C SER A 44 21.17 3.45 3.73
N LEU A 45 20.06 3.35 2.99
CA LEU A 45 18.84 4.13 3.23
C LEU A 45 18.13 3.61 4.48
N LEU A 46 17.97 2.30 4.58
CA LEU A 46 17.40 1.65 5.75
C LEU A 46 18.21 1.97 7.02
N ASN A 47 19.54 2.10 6.90
CA ASN A 47 20.38 2.44 8.03
C ASN A 47 20.14 3.83 8.63
N LYS A 48 19.66 4.78 7.82
CA LYS A 48 19.40 6.18 8.22
C LYS A 48 18.03 6.38 8.85
N ASP A 49 17.12 5.42 8.71
CA ASP A 49 15.76 5.52 9.23
C ASP A 49 15.52 4.51 10.38
N PRO A 50 15.53 4.98 11.64
CA PRO A 50 15.33 4.09 12.79
C PRO A 50 13.90 3.54 12.87
N ILE A 51 12.91 4.27 12.37
CA ILE A 51 11.51 3.82 12.38
C ILE A 51 11.32 2.70 11.34
N ALA A 52 11.92 2.84 10.16
CA ALA A 52 11.95 1.79 9.14
C ALA A 52 12.46 0.45 9.70
N LYS A 53 13.56 0.49 10.47
CA LYS A 53 14.15 -0.71 11.11
C LYS A 53 13.18 -1.40 12.07
N ILE A 54 12.38 -0.62 12.79
CA ILE A 54 11.41 -1.14 13.77
C ILE A 54 10.19 -1.71 13.06
N VAL A 55 9.66 -1.03 12.05
CA VAL A 55 8.40 -1.41 11.39
C VAL A 55 8.59 -2.55 10.39
N LEU A 56 9.72 -2.60 9.67
CA LEU A 56 9.97 -3.59 8.61
C LEU A 56 9.77 -5.06 9.03
N PRO A 57 10.32 -5.55 10.16
CA PRO A 57 10.17 -6.95 10.55
C PRO A 57 8.77 -7.27 11.11
N VAL A 58 7.90 -6.28 11.30
CA VAL A 58 6.59 -6.48 11.91
C VAL A 58 5.59 -6.98 10.87
N GLU A 59 4.90 -8.06 11.19
CA GLU A 59 3.81 -8.60 10.37
C GLU A 59 2.66 -7.58 10.27
N PRO A 60 1.96 -7.48 9.13
CA PRO A 60 0.90 -6.49 8.90
C PRO A 60 -0.17 -6.45 10.00
N LEU A 61 -0.72 -7.61 10.39
CA LEU A 61 -1.78 -7.66 11.41
C LEU A 61 -1.28 -7.37 12.83
N LYS A 62 -0.01 -7.67 13.14
CA LYS A 62 0.63 -7.27 14.40
C LYS A 62 0.85 -5.75 14.43
N LEU A 63 1.24 -5.16 13.30
CA LEU A 63 1.37 -3.71 13.17
C LEU A 63 0.01 -3.02 13.33
N ARG A 64 -1.05 -3.53 12.69
CA ARG A 64 -2.43 -3.04 12.89
C ARG A 64 -2.80 -3.01 14.38
N SER A 65 -2.57 -4.12 15.08
CA SER A 65 -2.86 -4.24 16.51
C SER A 65 -2.04 -3.25 17.35
N MET A 66 -0.76 -3.09 17.04
CA MET A 66 0.12 -2.12 17.69
C MET A 66 -0.37 -0.68 17.49
N LEU A 67 -0.69 -0.30 16.26
CA LEU A 67 -1.14 1.06 15.93
C LEU A 67 -2.49 1.38 16.57
N LEU A 68 -3.43 0.43 16.61
CA LEU A 68 -4.69 0.58 17.35
C LEU A 68 -4.43 0.76 18.86
N ALA A 69 -3.54 -0.06 19.45
CA ALA A 69 -3.18 0.09 20.86
C ALA A 69 -2.55 1.46 21.14
N MET A 70 -1.70 1.97 20.25
CA MET A 70 -1.14 3.32 20.35
C MET A 70 -2.21 4.40 20.20
N ALA A 71 -3.15 4.27 19.25
CA ALA A 71 -4.23 5.23 19.06
C ALA A 71 -5.10 5.38 20.32
N HIS A 72 -5.33 4.26 21.04
CA HIS A 72 -6.11 4.28 22.28
C HIS A 72 -5.31 4.72 23.51
N THR A 73 -4.04 4.34 23.61
CA THR A 73 -3.27 4.47 24.86
C THR A 73 -2.25 5.62 24.82
N PHE A 74 -1.68 5.88 23.65
CA PHE A 74 -0.61 6.86 23.43
C PHE A 74 -0.83 7.69 22.14
N PRO A 75 -1.99 8.34 21.96
CA PRO A 75 -2.34 9.02 20.70
C PRO A 75 -1.32 10.09 20.31
N ARG A 76 -0.81 10.88 21.27
CA ARG A 76 0.22 11.90 21.00
C ARG A 76 1.56 11.29 20.54
N THR A 77 1.88 10.08 20.99
CA THR A 77 3.07 9.36 20.51
C THR A 77 2.87 8.87 19.08
N LEU A 78 1.68 8.38 18.73
CA LEU A 78 1.35 7.98 17.37
C LEU A 78 1.34 9.18 16.40
N GLU A 79 0.76 10.29 16.83
CA GLU A 79 0.77 11.56 16.10
C GLU A 79 2.21 12.01 15.82
N ALA A 80 3.05 12.09 16.85
CA ALA A 80 4.44 12.49 16.70
C ALA A 80 5.24 11.52 15.83
N LEU A 81 4.95 10.22 15.91
CA LEU A 81 5.60 9.20 15.07
C LEU A 81 5.36 9.49 13.59
N VAL A 82 4.10 9.70 13.21
CA VAL A 82 3.71 9.88 11.81
C VAL A 82 4.08 11.26 11.28
N LEU A 83 3.87 12.32 12.07
CA LEU A 83 4.11 13.70 11.60
C LEU A 83 5.57 14.15 11.67
N ASN A 84 6.35 13.63 12.62
CA ASN A 84 7.67 14.21 12.93
C ASN A 84 8.83 13.21 12.84
N MET A 85 8.59 11.92 13.08
CA MET A 85 9.68 10.93 13.20
C MET A 85 9.79 9.99 11.99
N LEU A 86 8.79 9.98 11.11
CA LEU A 86 8.76 9.11 9.94
C LEU A 86 9.67 9.66 8.85
N GLY A 87 10.80 8.98 8.62
CA GLY A 87 11.65 9.27 7.47
C GLY A 87 11.04 8.73 6.16
N PRO A 88 11.64 9.04 5.00
CA PRO A 88 11.11 8.61 3.70
C PRO A 88 10.99 7.09 3.58
N VAL A 89 11.99 6.36 4.10
CA VAL A 89 12.00 4.89 4.07
C VAL A 89 10.92 4.33 5.00
N GLY A 90 10.78 4.91 6.19
CA GLY A 90 9.75 4.57 7.15
C GLY A 90 8.35 4.81 6.59
N ALA A 91 8.14 5.90 5.84
CA ALA A 91 6.89 6.22 5.19
C ALA A 91 6.51 5.17 4.14
N GLU A 92 7.41 4.85 3.21
CA GLU A 92 7.18 3.82 2.20
C GLU A 92 6.86 2.46 2.84
N ILE A 93 7.64 2.04 3.85
CA ILE A 93 7.42 0.76 4.53
C ILE A 93 6.07 0.76 5.26
N LEU A 94 5.73 1.84 5.98
CA LEU A 94 4.46 1.94 6.70
C LEU A 94 3.27 1.89 5.73
N THR A 95 3.31 2.65 4.63
CA THR A 95 2.24 2.64 3.63
C THR A 95 2.11 1.29 2.93
N ARG A 96 3.23 0.61 2.66
CA ARG A 96 3.19 -0.76 2.14
C ARG A 96 2.56 -1.73 3.13
N LYS A 97 2.82 -1.56 4.42
CA LYS A 97 2.17 -2.37 5.46
C LYS A 97 0.67 -2.12 5.52
N PHE A 98 0.21 -0.89 5.28
CA PHE A 98 -1.22 -0.60 5.14
C PHE A 98 -1.83 -1.34 3.94
N ASP A 99 -1.18 -1.34 2.79
CA ASP A 99 -1.62 -2.12 1.62
C ASP A 99 -1.68 -3.63 1.93
N GLU A 100 -0.68 -4.15 2.64
CA GLU A 100 -0.64 -5.56 3.07
C GLU A 100 -1.74 -5.90 4.10
N MET A 101 -2.09 -4.97 4.99
CA MET A 101 -3.19 -5.11 5.95
C MET A 101 -4.54 -5.14 5.23
N ASP A 102 -4.75 -4.26 4.26
CA ASP A 102 -6.00 -4.15 3.51
C ASP A 102 -6.29 -5.39 2.65
N GLN A 103 -5.24 -6.13 2.27
CA GLN A 103 -5.38 -7.41 1.57
C GLN A 103 -5.77 -8.57 2.50
N GLN A 104 -5.60 -8.41 3.81
CA GLN A 104 -5.80 -9.46 4.81
C GLN A 104 -7.01 -9.21 5.71
N THR A 105 -7.79 -8.16 5.46
CA THR A 105 -8.89 -7.70 6.32
C THR A 105 -10.14 -7.39 5.50
N THR A 106 -11.32 -7.44 6.13
CA THR A 106 -12.57 -7.07 5.45
C THR A 106 -12.70 -5.55 5.29
N LYS A 107 -13.66 -5.09 4.47
CA LYS A 107 -13.88 -3.65 4.27
C LYS A 107 -14.35 -2.94 5.53
N GLU A 108 -15.12 -3.62 6.36
CA GLU A 108 -15.58 -3.13 7.66
C GLU A 108 -14.40 -2.94 8.61
N GLU A 109 -13.51 -3.93 8.68
CA GLU A 109 -12.30 -3.90 9.49
C GLU A 109 -11.31 -2.80 9.05
N GLN A 110 -11.16 -2.60 7.74
CA GLN A 110 -10.38 -1.51 7.16
C GLN A 110 -10.96 -0.15 7.57
N THR A 111 -12.28 0.01 7.37
CA THR A 111 -12.98 1.26 7.68
C THR A 111 -12.85 1.61 9.17
N GLU A 112 -13.03 0.63 10.05
CA GLU A 112 -12.86 0.82 11.49
C GLU A 112 -11.42 1.20 11.85
N PHE A 113 -10.43 0.49 11.29
CA PHE A 113 -9.02 0.79 11.52
C PHE A 113 -8.67 2.22 11.13
N TYR A 114 -8.96 2.63 9.89
CA TYR A 114 -8.60 3.97 9.42
C TYR A 114 -9.37 5.07 10.15
N LYS A 115 -10.63 4.82 10.51
CA LYS A 115 -11.40 5.76 11.35
C LYS A 115 -10.73 6.00 12.70
N ILE A 116 -10.25 4.95 13.36
CA ILE A 116 -9.55 5.05 14.65
C ILE A 116 -8.16 5.65 14.48
N PHE A 117 -7.41 5.22 13.47
CA PHE A 117 -6.06 5.72 13.21
C PHE A 117 -6.07 7.23 12.93
N TYR A 118 -6.93 7.69 12.03
CA TYR A 118 -6.99 9.10 11.66
C TYR A 118 -7.67 9.99 12.71
N SER A 119 -8.42 9.43 13.67
CA SER A 119 -8.99 10.25 14.75
C SER A 119 -7.96 10.75 15.76
N VAL A 120 -6.73 10.24 15.70
CA VAL A 120 -5.60 10.67 16.54
C VAL A 120 -5.07 12.04 16.16
N PHE A 121 -5.23 12.45 14.90
CA PHE A 121 -4.66 13.69 14.37
C PHE A 121 -5.70 14.81 14.42
N GLU A 122 -5.28 15.99 14.89
CA GLU A 122 -6.14 17.19 14.91
C GLU A 122 -6.57 17.58 13.49
N ASP A 123 -5.66 17.43 12.53
CA ASP A 123 -5.93 17.52 11.09
C ASP A 123 -5.50 16.21 10.40
N GLN A 124 -6.49 15.50 9.86
CA GLN A 124 -6.26 14.22 9.17
C GLN A 124 -5.47 14.42 7.88
N TYR A 125 -5.58 15.59 7.23
CA TYR A 125 -4.86 15.89 6.00
C TYR A 125 -3.37 16.02 6.26
N SER A 126 -2.96 16.59 7.40
CA SER A 126 -1.55 16.65 7.82
C SER A 126 -0.90 15.26 7.92
N ALA A 127 -1.62 14.26 8.43
CA ALA A 127 -1.11 12.87 8.47
C ALA A 127 -0.98 12.26 7.07
N MET A 128 -1.97 12.48 6.22
CA MET A 128 -1.98 11.97 4.86
C MET A 128 -0.87 12.62 4.01
N ASP A 129 -0.68 13.93 4.17
CA ASP A 129 0.39 14.69 3.52
C ASP A 129 1.76 14.23 4.01
N ALA A 130 1.95 13.97 5.30
CA ALA A 130 3.21 13.44 5.82
C ALA A 130 3.57 12.08 5.19
N LEU A 131 2.60 11.18 5.09
CA LEU A 131 2.77 9.87 4.45
C LEU A 131 3.05 9.99 2.95
N LEU A 132 2.29 10.83 2.24
CA LEU A 132 2.44 11.06 0.80
C LEU A 132 3.80 11.69 0.46
N ASN A 133 4.16 12.77 1.16
CA ASN A 133 5.44 13.45 0.97
C ASN A 133 6.62 12.52 1.28
N GLY A 134 6.51 11.68 2.31
CA GLY A 134 7.52 10.67 2.63
C GLY A 134 7.73 9.67 1.49
N LYS A 135 6.64 9.17 0.89
CA LYS A 135 6.67 8.24 -0.25
C LYS A 135 7.25 8.87 -1.52
N GLU A 136 6.89 10.12 -1.81
CA GLU A 136 7.46 10.86 -2.94
C GLU A 136 8.97 11.08 -2.75
N LEU A 137 9.39 11.46 -1.53
CA LEU A 137 10.80 11.66 -1.22
C LEU A 137 11.58 10.35 -1.31
N PHE A 138 11.00 9.23 -0.85
CA PHE A 138 11.60 7.91 -1.03
C PHE A 138 11.77 7.55 -2.52
N SER A 139 10.72 7.77 -3.33
CA SER A 139 10.75 7.52 -4.77
C SER A 139 11.84 8.34 -5.46
N PHE A 140 12.00 9.60 -5.06
CA PHE A 140 13.05 10.48 -5.56
C PHE A 140 14.46 9.99 -5.15
N GLN A 141 14.64 9.54 -3.91
CA GLN A 141 15.91 8.95 -3.45
C GLN A 141 16.29 7.71 -4.25
N VAL A 142 15.33 6.81 -4.49
CA VAL A 142 15.55 5.62 -5.33
C VAL A 142 15.95 6.02 -6.75
N PHE A 143 15.26 7.02 -7.33
CA PHE A 143 15.61 7.54 -8.65
C PHE A 143 17.02 8.12 -8.70
N GLN A 144 17.41 8.95 -7.73
CA GLN A 144 18.77 9.48 -7.62
C GLN A 144 19.81 8.35 -7.52
N ASN A 145 19.55 7.32 -6.71
CA ASN A 145 20.46 6.18 -6.57
C ASN A 145 20.61 5.40 -7.88
N VAL A 146 19.54 5.26 -8.67
CA VAL A 146 19.59 4.68 -10.01
C VAL A 146 20.44 5.55 -10.94
N LEU A 147 20.20 6.86 -11.00
CA LEU A 147 21.00 7.77 -11.85
C LEU A 147 22.48 7.77 -11.46
N ASP A 148 22.80 7.81 -10.18
CA ASP A 148 24.18 7.77 -9.69
C ASP A 148 24.86 6.45 -10.10
N LYS A 149 24.18 5.32 -9.87
CA LYS A 149 24.71 4.00 -10.19
C LYS A 149 24.98 3.78 -11.68
N TYR A 150 24.10 4.25 -12.55
CA TYR A 150 24.17 3.96 -13.99
C TYR A 150 24.81 5.09 -14.81
N LEU A 151 24.68 6.35 -14.38
CA LEU A 151 25.13 7.51 -15.14
C LEU A 151 26.20 8.35 -14.41
N LYS A 152 26.44 8.11 -13.10
CA LYS A 152 27.30 8.95 -12.24
C LYS A 152 26.88 10.43 -12.26
N VAL A 153 25.57 10.68 -12.35
CA VAL A 153 24.98 12.03 -12.34
C VAL A 153 24.25 12.24 -11.02
N HIS A 154 24.53 13.36 -10.37
CA HIS A 154 23.74 13.83 -9.22
C HIS A 154 22.69 14.85 -9.69
N VAL A 155 21.44 14.63 -9.29
CA VAL A 155 20.29 15.49 -9.64
C VAL A 155 19.68 16.02 -8.35
N ASP A 156 19.57 17.33 -8.22
CA ASP A 156 18.87 17.96 -7.10
C ASP A 156 17.35 17.93 -7.32
N ARG A 157 16.59 17.95 -6.22
CA ARG A 157 15.12 17.94 -6.29
C ARG A 157 14.65 19.25 -6.96
N PRO A 158 13.78 19.20 -7.99
CA PRO A 158 13.14 20.40 -8.50
C PRO A 158 12.23 21.00 -7.41
N SER A 159 12.43 22.29 -7.16
CA SER A 159 11.68 23.12 -6.19
C SER A 159 10.25 23.37 -6.59
#